data_AF-A0A5E5BY22-F1
#
_entry.id   AF-A0A5E5BY22-F1
#
_cell.length_a   1.000
_cell.length_b   1.000
_cell.length_c   1.000
_cell.angle_alpha   90.00
_cell.angle_beta   90.00
_cell.angle_gamma   90.00
#
_symmetry.space_group_name_H-M   'P 1'
#
loop_
_entity.id
_entity.type
_entity.pdbx_description
1 polymer ?
#
loop_
_entity_poly.entity_id
_entity_poly.type
_entity_poly.pdbx_seq_one_letter_code
_entity_poly.pdbx_strand_id
1 'polypeptide(L)'
;MNIGQAAQASGVTAKMIRYYESIGLMPPSPRSEAGYRRYGEQDLHLLRFIRQSRRLGFGIDQIRQLLALWQDRGRSSAQVKALAQSHVDELNQRIGELVAMRDTLSHLAMHCHGDDRPDCPILEGIAAAALPGNLGAKTEPSASPKTSCSPAQQATAVDAVAVDAPAAAGNPADDSDSQARHVPQG
;
A
#
# COMPACT_ATOMS: atom_id res chain seq x y z
N MET A 1 -19.52 -21.00 9.32
CA MET A 1 -20.00 -19.96 8.39
C MET A 1 -19.61 -20.32 6.95
N ASN A 2 -20.34 -19.82 5.94
CA ASN A 2 -19.99 -20.01 4.52
C ASN A 2 -18.90 -19.00 4.08
N ILE A 3 -18.41 -19.10 2.83
CA ILE A 3 -17.33 -18.23 2.34
C ILE A 3 -17.73 -16.75 2.25
N GLY A 4 -19.01 -16.45 1.95
CA GLY A 4 -19.50 -15.08 1.88
C GLY A 4 -19.53 -14.42 3.25
N GLN A 5 -20.04 -15.14 4.25
CA GLN A 5 -20.04 -14.73 5.64
C GLN A 5 -18.61 -14.56 6.18
N ALA A 6 -17.70 -15.49 5.84
CA ALA A 6 -16.30 -15.38 6.22
C ALA A 6 -15.62 -14.17 5.60
N ALA A 7 -15.94 -13.87 4.34
CA ALA A 7 -15.40 -12.72 3.64
C ALA A 7 -15.82 -11.40 4.30
N GLN A 8 -17.11 -11.28 4.64
CA GLN A 8 -17.64 -10.11 5.32
C GLN A 8 -17.03 -9.95 6.73
N ALA A 9 -16.95 -11.04 7.50
CA ALA A 9 -16.44 -11.01 8.88
C ALA A 9 -14.92 -10.79 8.98
N SER A 10 -14.14 -11.21 7.98
CA SER A 10 -12.68 -11.00 7.93
C SER A 10 -12.26 -9.72 7.19
N GLY A 11 -13.15 -9.17 6.35
CA GLY A 11 -12.83 -8.09 5.43
C GLY A 11 -11.87 -8.50 4.30
N VAL A 12 -11.82 -9.79 3.99
CA VAL A 12 -11.06 -10.37 2.87
C VAL A 12 -12.07 -10.87 1.83
N THR A 13 -11.89 -10.57 0.55
CA THR A 13 -12.85 -11.01 -0.47
C THR A 13 -12.86 -12.53 -0.61
N ALA A 14 -14.01 -13.11 -0.99
CA ALA A 14 -14.12 -14.57 -1.21
C ALA A 14 -13.13 -15.09 -2.27
N LYS A 15 -12.77 -14.26 -3.26
CA LYS A 15 -11.71 -14.56 -4.24
C LYS A 15 -10.35 -14.72 -3.55
N MET A 16 -10.00 -13.80 -2.66
CA MET A 16 -8.73 -13.84 -1.93
C MET A 16 -8.68 -14.99 -0.92
N ILE A 17 -9.79 -15.33 -0.28
CA ILE A 17 -9.86 -16.51 0.60
C ILE A 17 -9.51 -17.78 -0.20
N ARG A 18 -10.13 -17.99 -1.37
CA ARG A 18 -9.80 -19.13 -2.25
C ARG A 18 -8.35 -19.10 -2.72
N TYR A 19 -7.82 -17.91 -3.01
CA TYR A 19 -6.42 -17.76 -3.39
C TYR A 19 -5.48 -18.17 -2.25
N TYR A 20 -5.73 -17.71 -1.02
CA TYR A 20 -4.94 -18.09 0.15
C TYR A 20 -4.99 -19.59 0.46
N GLU A 21 -6.14 -20.25 0.24
CA GLU A 21 -6.24 -21.70 0.28
C GLU A 21 -5.37 -22.36 -0.81
N SER A 22 -5.43 -21.86 -2.06
CA SER A 22 -4.71 -22.45 -3.20
C SER A 22 -3.19 -22.42 -3.06
N ILE A 23 -2.66 -21.38 -2.42
CA ILE A 23 -1.22 -21.24 -2.14
C ILE A 23 -0.82 -21.87 -0.79
N GLY A 24 -1.75 -22.53 -0.11
CA GLY A 24 -1.53 -23.18 1.18
C GLY A 24 -1.14 -22.22 2.30
N LEU A 25 -1.63 -20.98 2.27
CA LEU A 25 -1.42 -20.01 3.36
C LEU A 25 -2.43 -20.20 4.50
N MET A 26 -3.57 -20.80 4.17
CA MET A 26 -4.62 -21.21 5.11
C MET A 26 -4.86 -22.72 4.95
N PRO A 27 -5.06 -23.47 6.06
CA PRO A 27 -5.44 -24.88 5.97
C PRO A 27 -6.76 -25.03 5.18
N PRO A 28 -6.91 -26.08 4.37
CA PRO A 28 -8.13 -26.29 3.61
C PRO A 28 -9.33 -26.43 4.56
N SER A 29 -10.36 -25.62 4.35
CA SER A 29 -11.58 -25.67 5.15
C SER A 29 -12.26 -27.05 5.02
N PRO A 30 -12.71 -27.67 6.14
CA PRO A 30 -13.45 -28.91 6.09
C PRO A 30 -14.74 -28.72 5.28
N ARG A 31 -15.03 -29.71 4.43
CA ARG A 31 -16.29 -29.74 3.67
C ARG A 31 -17.39 -30.26 4.59
N SER A 32 -18.55 -29.63 4.54
CA SER A 32 -19.77 -30.18 5.14
C SER A 32 -20.20 -31.45 4.41
N GLU A 33 -21.11 -32.22 5.01
CA GLU A 33 -21.76 -33.38 4.37
C GLU A 33 -22.46 -32.98 3.06
N ALA A 34 -22.92 -31.72 2.96
CA ALA A 34 -23.51 -31.14 1.76
C ALA A 34 -22.48 -30.58 0.74
N GLY A 35 -21.17 -30.80 0.95
CA GLY A 35 -20.10 -30.43 0.03
C GLY A 35 -19.62 -28.97 0.10
N TYR A 36 -20.17 -28.14 1.00
CA TYR A 36 -19.79 -26.73 1.14
C TYR A 36 -18.61 -26.52 2.11
N ARG A 37 -17.73 -25.56 1.83
CA ARG A 37 -16.66 -25.15 2.76
C ARG A 37 -17.24 -24.46 3.99
N ARG A 38 -16.80 -24.86 5.19
CA ARG A 38 -17.18 -24.23 6.47
C ARG A 38 -15.98 -23.55 7.11
N TYR A 39 -16.09 -22.24 7.33
CA TYR A 39 -15.11 -21.48 8.09
C TYR A 39 -15.55 -21.38 9.56
N GLY A 40 -14.58 -21.47 10.47
CA GLY A 40 -14.76 -21.26 11.90
C GLY A 40 -14.13 -19.95 12.38
N GLU A 41 -14.19 -19.70 13.68
CA GLU A 41 -13.57 -18.51 14.29
C GLU A 41 -12.05 -18.48 14.09
N GLN A 42 -11.38 -19.64 14.19
CA GLN A 42 -9.94 -19.74 13.97
C GLN A 42 -9.54 -19.28 12.57
N ASP A 43 -10.34 -19.65 11.55
CA ASP A 43 -10.13 -19.21 10.17
C ASP A 43 -10.30 -17.70 10.03
N LEU A 44 -11.29 -17.12 10.71
CA LEU A 44 -11.47 -15.67 10.73
C LEU A 44 -10.29 -14.94 11.36
N HIS A 45 -9.78 -15.45 12.48
CA HIS A 45 -8.58 -14.89 13.11
C HIS A 45 -7.37 -14.95 12.17
N LEU A 46 -7.20 -16.06 11.46
CA LEU A 46 -6.15 -16.23 10.47
C LEU A 46 -6.30 -15.25 9.29
N LEU A 47 -7.51 -15.09 8.75
CA LEU A 47 -7.77 -14.16 7.65
C LEU A 47 -7.53 -12.70 8.06
N ARG A 48 -7.95 -12.33 9.28
CA ARG A 48 -7.68 -11.00 9.84
C ARG A 48 -6.17 -10.76 9.99
N PHE A 49 -5.42 -11.77 10.45
CA PHE A 49 -3.97 -11.70 10.56
C PHE A 49 -3.29 -11.51 9.19
N ILE A 50 -3.68 -12.31 8.18
CA ILE A 50 -3.15 -12.19 6.81
C ILE A 50 -3.46 -10.80 6.25
N ARG A 51 -4.69 -10.31 6.43
CA ARG A 51 -5.11 -8.98 5.97
C ARG A 51 -4.25 -7.89 6.60
N GLN A 52 -4.03 -7.93 7.91
CA GLN A 52 -3.22 -6.92 8.59
C GLN A 52 -1.75 -6.98 8.16
N SER A 53 -1.20 -8.18 8.00
CA SER A 53 0.18 -8.35 7.54
C SER A 53 0.37 -7.80 6.12
N ARG A 54 -0.60 -8.04 5.23
CA ARG A 54 -0.60 -7.43 3.88
C ARG A 54 -0.67 -5.90 3.93
N ARG A 55 -1.43 -5.32 4.87
CA ARG A 55 -1.51 -3.86 5.05
C ARG A 55 -0.18 -3.24 5.51
N LEU A 56 0.63 -4.00 6.24
CA LEU A 56 1.98 -3.59 6.66
C LEU A 56 3.04 -3.79 5.56
N GLY A 57 2.64 -4.27 4.37
CA GLY A 57 3.54 -4.48 3.25
C GLY A 57 4.28 -5.81 3.26
N PHE A 58 3.96 -6.74 4.16
CA PHE A 58 4.59 -8.06 4.15
C PHE A 58 4.23 -8.84 2.88
N GLY A 59 5.24 -9.45 2.28
CA GLY A 59 5.10 -10.40 1.18
C GLY A 59 4.43 -11.71 1.64
N ILE A 60 3.96 -12.52 0.68
CA ILE A 60 3.30 -13.80 0.99
C ILE A 60 4.22 -14.74 1.79
N ASP A 61 5.51 -14.79 1.44
CA ASP A 61 6.48 -15.66 2.11
C ASP A 61 6.78 -15.20 3.54
N GLN A 62 6.91 -13.90 3.76
CA GLN A 62 7.04 -13.33 5.12
C GLN A 62 5.79 -13.61 5.96
N ILE A 63 4.59 -13.50 5.36
CA ILE A 63 3.33 -13.84 6.05
C ILE A 63 3.31 -15.31 6.44
N ARG A 64 3.78 -16.22 5.59
CA ARG A 64 3.89 -17.65 5.91
C ARG A 64 4.80 -17.89 7.12
N GLN A 65 5.96 -17.22 7.17
CA GLN A 65 6.87 -17.30 8.31
C GLN A 65 6.23 -16.74 9.59
N LEU A 66 5.57 -15.58 9.48
CA LEU A 66 4.82 -14.98 10.60
C LEU A 66 3.72 -15.91 11.11
N LEU A 67 3.02 -16.61 10.22
CA LEU A 67 1.98 -17.57 10.58
C LEU A 67 2.55 -18.80 11.29
N ALA A 68 3.66 -19.36 10.81
CA ALA A 68 4.34 -20.47 11.46
C ALA A 68 4.77 -20.10 12.89
N LEU A 69 5.37 -18.91 13.04
CA LEU A 69 5.72 -18.36 14.36
C LEU A 69 4.47 -18.11 15.19
N TRP A 70 3.38 -17.62 14.60
CA TRP A 70 2.16 -17.29 15.33
C TRP A 70 1.47 -18.53 15.93
N GLN A 71 1.48 -19.65 15.21
CA GLN A 71 0.89 -20.93 15.61
C GLN A 71 1.74 -21.66 16.65
N ASP A 72 3.06 -21.44 16.67
CA ASP A 72 3.95 -21.97 17.70
C ASP A 72 3.74 -21.25 19.04
N ARG A 73 3.21 -22.00 20.02
CA ARG A 73 2.93 -21.54 21.39
C ARG A 73 4.20 -21.50 22.27
N GLY A 74 5.28 -22.16 21.86
CA GLY A 74 6.58 -22.20 22.57
C GLY A 74 7.61 -21.21 22.02
N ARG A 75 7.22 -20.36 21.07
CA ARG A 75 8.14 -19.47 20.35
C ARG A 75 8.90 -18.50 21.26
N SER A 76 10.14 -18.20 20.87
CA SER A 76 10.83 -17.01 21.37
C SER A 76 10.31 -15.77 20.61
N SER A 77 10.03 -14.69 21.35
CA SER A 77 9.67 -13.39 20.76
C SER A 77 10.81 -12.80 19.91
N ALA A 78 12.03 -13.31 20.07
CA ALA A 78 13.22 -12.87 19.33
C ALA A 78 13.08 -13.08 17.82
N GLN A 79 12.55 -14.22 17.37
CA GLN A 79 12.39 -14.50 15.93
C GLN A 79 11.36 -13.57 15.27
N VAL A 80 10.23 -13.34 15.95
CA VAL A 80 9.20 -12.39 15.46
C VAL A 80 9.76 -10.99 15.37
N LYS A 81 10.53 -10.56 16.40
CA LYS A 81 11.18 -9.25 16.42
C LYS A 81 12.20 -9.10 15.28
N ALA A 82 13.02 -10.12 15.03
CA ALA A 82 14.02 -10.10 13.96
C ALA A 82 13.35 -9.95 12.58
N LEU A 83 12.27 -10.69 12.31
CA LEU A 83 11.53 -10.60 11.05
C LEU A 83 10.88 -9.21 10.87
N ALA A 84 10.29 -8.66 11.93
CA ALA A 84 9.72 -7.33 11.89
C ALA A 84 10.80 -6.25 11.65
N GLN A 85 11.96 -6.36 12.31
CA GLN A 85 13.06 -5.41 12.15
C GLN A 85 13.63 -5.45 10.73
N SER A 86 13.84 -6.65 10.17
CA SER A 86 14.30 -6.80 8.77
C SER A 86 13.35 -6.08 7.80
N HIS A 87 12.04 -6.24 7.99
CA HIS A 87 11.05 -5.57 7.13
C HIS A 87 11.05 -4.05 7.33
N VAL A 88 11.26 -3.56 8.56
CA VAL A 88 11.44 -2.13 8.83
C VAL A 88 12.67 -1.59 8.08
N ASP A 89 13.77 -2.34 8.08
CA ASP A 89 15.01 -1.94 7.41
C ASP A 89 14.83 -1.90 5.87
N GLU A 90 14.14 -2.90 5.29
CA GLU A 90 13.74 -2.92 3.88
C GLU A 90 12.86 -1.71 3.51
N LEU A 91 11.89 -1.36 4.36
CA LEU A 91 11.04 -0.19 4.16
C LEU A 91 11.85 1.10 4.23
N ASN A 92 12.78 1.22 5.19
CA ASN A 92 13.63 2.40 5.32
C ASN A 92 14.53 2.59 4.09
N GLN A 93 15.09 1.50 3.56
CA GLN A 93 15.85 1.55 2.31
C GLN A 93 14.98 2.07 1.16
N ARG A 94 13.77 1.51 1.01
CA ARG A 94 12.87 1.93 -0.06
C ARG A 94 12.41 3.38 0.10
N ILE A 95 12.18 3.84 1.33
CA ILE A 95 11.89 5.25 1.63
C ILE A 95 13.06 6.13 1.19
N GLY A 96 14.30 5.75 1.50
CA GLY A 96 15.49 6.48 1.07
C GLY A 96 15.58 6.62 -0.45
N GLU A 97 15.34 5.54 -1.20
CA GLU A 97 15.29 5.56 -2.67
C GLU A 97 14.18 6.49 -3.20
N LEU A 98 12.98 6.40 -2.62
CA LEU A 98 11.84 7.24 -3.00
C LEU A 98 12.06 8.71 -2.68
N VAL A 99 12.69 9.02 -1.56
CA VAL A 99 13.09 10.37 -1.17
C VAL A 99 14.12 10.93 -2.15
N ALA A 100 15.15 10.16 -2.51
CA ALA A 100 16.15 10.59 -3.48
C ALA A 100 15.55 10.86 -4.86
N MET A 101 14.65 9.99 -5.34
CA MET A 101 13.92 10.19 -6.59
C MET A 101 13.05 11.45 -6.55
N ARG A 102 12.27 11.63 -5.47
CA ARG A 102 11.45 12.83 -5.26
C ARG A 102 12.31 14.09 -5.28
N ASP A 103 13.40 14.10 -4.53
CA ASP A 103 14.27 15.28 -4.38
C ASP A 103 14.93 15.66 -5.71
N THR A 104 15.31 14.65 -6.52
CA THR A 104 15.80 14.87 -7.89
C THR A 104 14.74 15.52 -8.77
N LEU A 105 13.51 14.97 -8.78
CA LEU A 105 12.42 15.53 -9.58
C LEU A 105 12.02 16.93 -9.10
N SER A 106 11.95 17.16 -7.79
CA SER A 106 11.68 18.47 -7.21
C SER A 106 12.77 19.48 -7.58
N HIS A 107 14.04 19.09 -7.55
CA HIS A 107 15.14 19.94 -8.01
C HIS A 107 14.98 20.33 -9.47
N LEU A 108 14.75 19.36 -10.37
CA LEU A 108 14.55 19.64 -11.79
C LEU A 108 13.33 20.53 -12.05
N ALA A 109 12.24 20.30 -11.33
CA ALA A 109 11.03 21.10 -11.44
C ALA A 109 11.24 22.56 -11.00
N MET A 110 11.99 22.80 -9.92
CA MET A 110 12.31 24.17 -9.47
C MET A 110 13.14 24.97 -10.48
N HIS A 111 13.95 24.28 -11.29
CA HIS A 111 14.79 24.93 -12.30
C HIS A 111 14.09 25.05 -13.67
N CYS A 112 12.91 24.46 -13.83
CA CYS A 112 12.10 24.62 -15.01
C CYS A 112 11.26 25.90 -14.92
N HIS A 113 11.26 26.72 -15.96
CA HIS A 113 10.46 27.95 -16.01
C HIS A 113 8.97 27.70 -16.25
N GLY A 114 8.61 26.54 -16.83
CA GLY A 114 7.22 26.15 -17.05
C GLY A 114 6.48 27.04 -18.06
N ASP A 115 7.19 27.64 -19.02
CA ASP A 115 6.65 28.48 -20.09
C ASP A 115 6.67 27.76 -21.44
N ASP A 116 6.25 28.44 -22.51
CA ASP A 116 6.18 27.89 -23.88
C ASP A 116 7.55 27.70 -24.55
N ARG A 117 8.65 27.74 -23.80
CA ARG A 117 10.01 27.57 -24.34
C ARG A 117 10.36 26.09 -24.53
N PRO A 118 11.19 25.76 -25.54
CA PRO A 118 11.63 24.38 -25.77
C PRO A 118 12.69 23.92 -24.76
N ASP A 119 13.36 24.85 -24.08
CA ASP A 119 14.44 24.56 -23.13
C ASP A 119 13.84 24.07 -21.80
N CYS A 120 13.91 22.75 -21.57
CA CYS A 120 13.32 22.10 -20.41
C CYS A 120 14.38 21.33 -19.60
N PRO A 121 14.86 21.90 -18.48
CA PRO A 121 15.85 21.26 -17.60
C PRO A 121 15.41 19.89 -17.07
N ILE A 122 14.11 19.63 -17.00
CA ILE A 122 13.57 18.32 -16.59
C ILE A 122 13.91 17.24 -17.62
N LEU A 123 13.68 17.51 -18.91
CA LEU A 123 13.96 16.55 -19.98
C LEU A 123 15.46 16.31 -20.12
N GLU A 124 16.27 17.37 -20.02
CA GLU A 124 17.73 17.28 -20.02
C GLU A 124 18.24 16.47 -18.81
N GLY A 125 17.72 16.75 -17.62
CA GLY A 125 18.11 16.06 -16.39
C GLY A 125 17.77 14.56 -16.40
N ILE A 126 16.59 14.19 -16.91
CA ILE A 126 16.20 12.77 -17.04
C ILE A 126 17.04 12.07 -18.11
N ALA A 127 17.30 12.72 -19.25
CA ALA A 127 18.15 12.17 -20.30
C ALA A 127 19.60 11.98 -19.82
N ALA A 128 20.11 12.88 -18.99
CA ALA A 128 21.45 12.79 -18.40
C ALA A 128 21.54 11.71 -17.31
N ALA A 129 20.49 11.54 -16.49
CA ALA A 129 20.45 10.55 -15.41
C ALA A 129 20.26 9.09 -15.91
N ALA A 130 19.92 8.89 -17.19
CA ALA A 130 19.70 7.57 -17.78
C ALA A 130 20.98 6.70 -17.92
N LEU A 131 22.15 7.20 -17.51
CA LEU A 131 23.38 6.42 -17.38
C LEU A 131 23.78 6.31 -15.89
N PRO A 132 23.32 5.28 -15.16
CA PRO A 132 23.83 5.02 -13.82
C PRO A 132 25.24 4.44 -13.95
N GLY A 133 26.26 5.30 -13.95
CA GLY A 133 27.64 4.82 -14.01
C GLY A 133 28.78 5.82 -14.18
N ASN A 134 28.66 7.10 -13.80
CA ASN A 134 29.86 7.92 -13.51
C ASN A 134 29.50 9.26 -12.82
N LEU A 135 29.65 9.33 -11.50
CA LEU A 135 29.78 10.61 -10.79
C LEU A 135 31.21 11.13 -10.97
N GLY A 136 31.42 12.00 -11.94
CA GLY A 136 32.74 12.58 -12.16
C GLY A 136 32.86 13.48 -13.37
N ALA A 137 32.16 14.62 -13.40
CA ALA A 137 32.59 15.75 -14.23
C ALA A 137 32.04 17.06 -13.64
N LYS A 138 32.97 17.92 -13.24
CA LYS A 138 32.72 19.34 -12.98
C LYS A 138 32.24 19.97 -14.27
N THR A 139 31.11 20.67 -14.24
CA THR A 139 30.79 21.65 -15.29
C THR A 139 30.63 23.01 -14.62
N GLU A 140 31.67 23.82 -14.76
CA GLU A 140 31.66 25.24 -14.41
C GLU A 140 30.67 26.03 -15.30
N PRO A 141 30.21 27.20 -14.83
CA PRO A 141 29.08 27.91 -15.42
C PRO A 141 29.53 28.71 -16.64
N SER A 142 28.92 28.44 -17.80
CA SER A 142 29.08 29.27 -18.99
C SER A 142 28.21 30.52 -18.88
N ALA A 143 28.87 31.66 -18.72
CA ALA A 143 28.27 32.97 -18.56
C ALA A 143 27.87 33.65 -19.89
N SER A 144 26.69 34.29 -19.85
CA SER A 144 26.33 35.61 -20.43
C SER A 144 25.83 35.72 -21.89
N PRO A 145 25.08 36.79 -22.30
CA PRO A 145 24.70 38.03 -21.56
C PRO A 145 23.22 38.50 -21.63
N LYS A 146 22.86 39.37 -20.66
CA LYS A 146 21.91 40.53 -20.61
C LYS A 146 20.65 40.49 -21.52
N THR A 147 19.44 40.77 -21.00
CA THR A 147 18.90 42.15 -20.88
C THR A 147 17.56 42.20 -20.10
N SER A 148 17.38 43.33 -19.40
CA SER A 148 16.16 43.93 -18.84
C SER A 148 15.40 43.23 -17.71
N CYS A 149 15.73 43.70 -16.51
CA CYS A 149 14.85 43.92 -15.37
C CYS A 149 13.50 44.56 -15.78
N SER A 150 12.39 44.03 -15.24
CA SER A 150 11.30 44.87 -14.73
C SER A 150 10.49 44.11 -13.66
N PRO A 151 10.04 44.77 -12.58
CA PRO A 151 9.38 44.14 -11.45
C PRO A 151 7.85 44.14 -11.60
N ALA A 152 7.22 43.00 -11.37
CA ALA A 152 5.79 42.90 -11.05
C ALA A 152 5.67 41.79 -10.00
N GLN A 153 5.71 42.14 -8.71
CA GLN A 153 4.56 42.52 -7.88
C GLN A 153 3.85 41.30 -7.27
N GLN A 154 3.99 41.24 -5.94
CA GLN A 154 2.99 40.86 -4.92
C GLN A 154 2.60 39.38 -4.87
N ALA A 155 3.12 38.62 -3.89
CA ALA A 155 2.65 38.57 -2.51
C ALA A 155 1.21 38.06 -2.37
N THR A 156 1.06 36.77 -2.09
CA THR A 156 0.05 36.28 -1.14
C THR A 156 0.67 35.18 -0.27
N ALA A 157 0.26 35.20 0.99
CA ALA A 157 0.79 34.42 2.09
C ALA A 157 0.59 32.91 1.90
N VAL A 158 1.60 32.15 2.30
CA VAL A 158 1.46 30.75 2.69
C VAL A 158 0.68 30.71 4.00
N ASP A 159 -0.61 30.41 3.88
CA ASP A 159 -1.43 30.01 5.02
C ASP A 159 -1.05 28.61 5.49
N ALA A 160 -1.20 28.44 6.79
CA ALA A 160 -0.70 27.35 7.59
C ALA A 160 -1.29 25.97 7.27
N VAL A 161 -0.47 24.97 7.63
CA VAL A 161 -0.81 23.58 7.90
C VAL A 161 -2.20 23.41 8.53
N ALA A 162 -3.05 22.60 7.91
CA ALA A 162 -4.09 21.83 8.58
C ALA A 162 -4.20 20.46 7.93
N VAL A 163 -3.73 19.45 8.65
CA VAL A 163 -3.90 18.04 8.32
C VAL A 163 -5.30 17.68 8.81
N ASP A 164 -6.26 17.55 7.91
CA ASP A 164 -7.59 17.07 8.27
C ASP A 164 -7.87 15.74 7.58
N ALA A 165 -8.17 14.75 8.42
CA ALA A 165 -8.51 13.39 8.04
C ALA A 165 -10.02 13.22 8.22
N PRO A 166 -10.79 12.83 7.19
CA PRO A 166 -12.13 12.33 7.42
C PRO A 166 -12.12 10.80 7.50
N ALA A 167 -12.44 10.37 8.72
CA ALA A 167 -13.31 9.27 9.08
C ALA A 167 -14.14 8.63 7.95
N ALA A 168 -14.14 7.30 7.99
CA ALA A 168 -15.26 6.39 7.78
C ALA A 168 -16.59 6.95 7.19
N ALA A 169 -16.87 6.52 5.96
CA ALA A 169 -18.21 6.28 5.44
C ALA A 169 -18.11 4.95 4.67
N GLY A 170 -18.97 3.94 4.79
CA GLY A 170 -20.38 3.91 5.15
C GLY A 170 -20.99 2.93 4.15
N ASN A 171 -21.10 1.65 4.52
CA ASN A 171 -21.83 0.69 3.67
C ASN A 171 -23.32 0.88 3.93
N PRO A 172 -24.16 0.96 2.89
CA PRO A 172 -25.59 1.11 3.05
C PRO A 172 -26.20 -0.15 3.66
N ALA A 173 -26.92 0.06 4.77
CA ALA A 173 -28.02 -0.79 5.25
C ALA A 173 -29.19 -0.58 4.27
N ASP A 174 -29.72 -1.64 3.67
CA ASP A 174 -30.96 -2.31 4.07
C ASP A 174 -32.08 -1.91 3.10
N ASP A 175 -32.60 -2.88 2.33
CA ASP A 175 -34.03 -2.86 2.07
C ASP A 175 -34.55 -4.29 2.08
N SER A 176 -35.41 -4.49 3.06
CA SER A 176 -36.11 -5.71 3.38
C SER A 176 -37.37 -5.75 2.54
N ASP A 177 -37.55 -6.77 1.70
CA ASP A 177 -38.90 -7.11 1.24
C ASP A 177 -39.39 -8.39 1.92
N SER A 178 -40.38 -8.15 2.77
CA SER A 178 -41.15 -9.11 3.53
C SER A 178 -42.20 -9.74 2.63
N GLN A 179 -42.24 -11.07 2.55
CA GLN A 179 -43.51 -11.76 2.32
C GLN A 179 -43.53 -13.09 3.08
N ALA A 180 -44.14 -13.03 4.26
CA ALA A 180 -44.71 -14.18 4.94
C ALA A 180 -45.98 -14.63 4.21
N ARG A 181 -46.22 -15.94 4.10
CA ARG A 181 -47.40 -16.65 4.64
C ARG A 181 -47.54 -18.08 4.09
N HIS A 182 -47.99 -18.95 5.00
CA HIS A 182 -48.83 -20.14 4.78
C HIS A 182 -48.16 -21.46 4.37
N VAL A 183 -48.04 -22.37 5.36
CA VAL A 183 -48.01 -23.82 5.16
C VAL A 183 -49.28 -24.39 5.83
N PRO A 184 -50.19 -25.06 5.10
CA PRO A 184 -51.22 -25.87 5.72
C PRO A 184 -50.69 -27.29 5.97
N GLN A 185 -51.15 -27.86 7.08
CA GLN A 185 -50.97 -29.26 7.43
C GLN A 185 -51.75 -30.17 6.48
N GLY A 186 -51.15 -31.32 6.18
CA GLY A 186 -51.77 -32.51 5.58
C GLY A 186 -50.99 -33.72 6.06
#